data_AF-A0A7D9J6W7-F1
#
_entry.id   AF-A0A7D9J6W7-F1
#
_cell.length_a   1.000
_cell.length_b   1.000
_cell.length_c   1.000
_cell.angle_alpha   90.00
_cell.angle_beta   90.00
_cell.angle_gamma   90.00
#
_symmetry.space_group_name_H-M   'P 1'
#
loop_
_entity.id
_entity.type
_entity.pdbx_description
1 polymer ?
#
loop_
_entity_poly.entity_id
_entity_poly.type
_entity_poly.pdbx_seq_one_letter_code
_entity_poly.pdbx_strand_id
1 'polypeptide(L)'
;MQAGDIVLIKEENVPRNCWRTARVKEAYTSDDRLVRKVKIIVSDPSLSRGGKHVRATTVLERPVHKLVLLLKLNSEDTTND
;
A
#
# COMPACT_ATOMS: atom_id res chain seq x y z
N MET A 1 1.01 -2.61 -10.91
CA MET A 1 1.20 -2.23 -9.50
C MET A 1 2.59 -2.69 -9.11
N GLN A 2 3.36 -1.82 -8.49
CA GLN A 2 4.78 -2.03 -8.19
C GLN A 2 5.11 -1.55 -6.78
N ALA A 3 6.31 -1.90 -6.29
CA ALA A 3 6.82 -1.34 -5.05
C ALA A 3 6.82 0.19 -5.10
N GLY A 4 6.33 0.83 -4.04
CA GLY A 4 6.23 2.28 -3.94
C GLY A 4 4.82 2.85 -4.18
N ASP A 5 3.96 2.16 -4.93
CA ASP A 5 2.59 2.61 -5.19
C ASP A 5 1.80 2.80 -3.88
N ILE A 6 0.94 3.83 -3.83
CA ILE A 6 -0.01 4.03 -2.73
C ILE A 6 -1.38 3.50 -3.15
N VAL A 7 -1.97 2.69 -2.29
CA VAL A 7 -3.23 2.00 -2.54
C VAL A 7 -4.21 2.18 -1.38
N LEU A 8 -5.50 2.08 -1.68
CA LEU A 8 -6.56 1.85 -0.70
C LEU A 8 -6.86 0.35 -0.60
N ILE A 9 -7.10 -0.13 0.61
CA ILE A 9 -7.50 -1.51 0.86
C ILE A 9 -9.03 -1.59 0.79
N LYS A 10 -9.54 -2.32 -0.22
CA LYS A 10 -10.97 -2.58 -0.35
C LYS A 10 -11.42 -3.55 0.75
N GLU A 11 -12.20 -3.04 1.69
CA GLU A 11 -12.81 -3.82 2.77
C GLU A 11 -14.33 -3.82 2.59
N GLU A 12 -14.95 -5.00 2.53
CA GLU A 12 -16.37 -5.16 2.18
C GLU A 12 -17.32 -4.63 3.25
N ASN A 13 -16.91 -4.72 4.52
CA ASN A 13 -17.72 -4.32 5.67
C ASN A 13 -17.43 -2.90 6.16
N VAL A 14 -16.65 -2.13 5.40
CA VAL A 14 -16.23 -0.77 5.76
C VAL A 14 -16.67 0.18 4.64
N PRO A 15 -17.33 1.30 4.96
CA PRO A 15 -17.64 2.33 3.98
C PRO A 15 -16.41 2.75 3.18
N ARG A 16 -16.58 3.06 1.89
CA ARG A 16 -15.46 3.35 0.98
C ARG A 16 -14.55 4.49 1.45
N ASN A 17 -15.12 5.51 2.11
CA ASN A 17 -14.38 6.65 2.67
C ASN A 17 -13.56 6.29 3.92
N CYS A 18 -13.79 5.13 4.51
CA CYS A 18 -13.06 4.61 5.67
C CYS A 18 -12.04 3.52 5.29
N TRP A 19 -11.86 3.23 4.00
CA TRP A 19 -10.84 2.29 3.55
C TRP A 19 -9.45 2.79 3.90
N ARG A 20 -8.64 1.89 4.46
CA ARG A 20 -7.28 2.22 4.90
C ARG A 20 -6.35 2.39 3.72
N THR A 21 -5.41 3.31 3.86
CA THR A 21 -4.30 3.48 2.92
C THR A 21 -3.16 2.52 3.25
N ALA A 22 -2.41 2.17 2.23
CA ALA A 22 -1.21 1.35 2.35
C ALA A 22 -0.21 1.69 1.24
N ARG A 23 1.06 1.39 1.48
CA ARG A 23 2.13 1.44 0.47
C ARG A 23 2.48 0.03 0.02
N VAL A 24 2.61 -0.19 -1.27
CA VAL A 24 3.10 -1.45 -1.81
C VAL A 24 4.58 -1.59 -1.47
N LYS A 25 4.91 -2.64 -0.71
CA LYS A 25 6.28 -2.99 -0.36
C LYS A 25 6.92 -3.85 -1.45
N GLU A 26 6.17 -4.81 -1.98
CA GLU A 26 6.66 -5.77 -2.95
C GLU A 26 5.50 -6.25 -3.83
N ALA A 27 5.76 -6.45 -5.12
CA ALA A 27 4.80 -7.01 -6.07
C ALA A 27 5.29 -8.35 -6.60
N TYR A 28 4.43 -9.36 -6.60
CA TYR A 28 4.78 -10.70 -7.06
C TYR A 28 4.18 -10.94 -8.45
N THR A 29 5.04 -11.14 -9.43
CA THR A 29 4.65 -11.54 -10.78
C THR A 29 4.48 -13.04 -10.88
N SER A 30 3.49 -13.48 -11.66
CA SER A 30 3.34 -14.88 -12.06
C SER A 30 4.07 -15.16 -13.38
N ASP A 31 4.02 -16.39 -13.89
CA ASP A 31 4.73 -16.82 -15.09
C ASP A 31 4.30 -16.07 -16.35
N ASP A 32 3.04 -15.59 -16.38
CA ASP A 32 2.49 -14.72 -17.42
C ASP A 32 2.90 -13.24 -17.28
N ARG A 33 3.81 -12.93 -16.34
CA ARG A 33 4.31 -11.59 -16.00
C ARG A 33 3.26 -10.64 -15.42
N LEU A 34 2.07 -11.13 -15.07
CA LEU A 34 1.03 -10.33 -14.42
C LEU A 34 1.15 -10.39 -12.90
N VAL A 35 0.81 -9.26 -12.24
CA VAL A 35 0.79 -9.15 -10.78
C VAL A 35 -0.58 -9.55 -10.25
N ARG A 36 -0.65 -10.65 -9.48
CA ARG A 36 -1.90 -11.15 -8.85
C ARG A 36 -1.98 -10.83 -7.36
N LYS A 37 -0.84 -10.76 -6.69
CA LYS A 37 -0.73 -10.46 -5.26
C LYS A 37 0.42 -9.49 -4.99
N VAL A 38 0.28 -8.72 -3.93
CA VAL A 38 1.29 -7.77 -3.46
C VAL A 38 1.41 -7.84 -1.93
N LYS A 39 2.59 -7.52 -1.42
CA LYS A 39 2.83 -7.26 0.00
C LYS A 39 2.73 -5.76 0.24
N ILE A 40 1.90 -5.36 1.19
CA ILE A 40 1.62 -3.96 1.51
C ILE A 40 1.96 -3.64 2.97
N ILE A 41 2.37 -2.41 3.21
CA ILE A 41 2.51 -1.82 4.53
C ILE A 41 1.28 -0.93 4.78
N VAL A 42 0.46 -1.29 5.76
CA VAL A 42 -0.75 -0.52 6.12
C VAL A 42 -0.34 0.74 6.88
N SER A 43 -0.88 1.89 6.47
CA SER A 43 -0.67 3.15 7.19
C SER A 43 -1.37 3.11 8.54
N ASP A 44 -0.65 3.48 9.60
CA ASP A 44 -1.20 3.64 10.95
C ASP A 44 -1.09 5.12 11.36
N PRO A 45 -2.23 5.82 11.57
CA PRO A 45 -2.21 7.22 11.97
C PRO A 45 -1.76 7.44 13.43
N SER A 46 -1.59 6.38 14.22
CA SER A 46 -1.11 6.49 15.60
C SER A 46 0.39 6.79 15.66
N LEU A 47 0.69 8.09 15.72
CA LEU A 47 2.03 8.63 15.89
C LEU A 47 2.26 9.06 17.34
N SER A 48 3.47 8.84 17.83
CA SER A 48 3.95 9.38 19.11
C SER A 48 4.11 10.89 19.00
N ARG A 49 4.25 11.58 20.14
CA ARG A 49 4.53 13.03 20.19
C ARG A 49 5.75 13.47 19.36
N GLY A 50 6.67 12.56 19.04
CA GLY A 50 7.83 12.82 18.17
C GLY A 50 7.67 12.38 16.71
N GLY A 51 6.44 12.14 16.24
CA GLY A 51 6.16 11.76 14.86
C GLY A 51 6.55 10.33 14.47
N LYS A 52 7.02 9.51 15.43
CA LYS A 52 7.32 8.09 15.18
C LYS A 52 6.07 7.25 15.36
N HIS A 53 5.86 6.23 14.52
CA HIS A 53 4.79 5.25 14.73
C HIS A 53 4.88 4.64 16.14
N VAL A 54 3.76 4.65 16.86
CA VAL A 54 3.67 4.06 18.20
C VAL A 54 3.66 2.53 18.13
N ARG A 55 3.12 2.00 17.02
CA ARG A 55 2.92 0.56 16.81
C ARG A 55 3.84 0.03 15.72
N ALA A 56 4.09 -1.27 15.79
CA ALA A 56 4.78 -1.98 14.75
C ALA A 56 4.00 -1.89 13.43
N THR A 57 4.74 -1.71 12.34
CA THR A 57 4.19 -1.64 11.00
C THR A 57 3.43 -2.92 10.66
N THR A 58 2.15 -2.78 10.30
CA THR A 58 1.34 -3.93 9.87
C THR A 58 1.61 -4.25 8.40
N VAL A 59 2.06 -5.47 8.13
CA VAL A 59 2.34 -5.97 6.77
C VAL A 59 1.27 -6.99 6.40
N LEU A 60 0.65 -6.84 5.23
CA LEU A 60 -0.37 -7.75 4.72
C LEU A 60 -0.01 -8.21 3.31
N GLU A 61 -0.39 -9.44 2.95
CA GLU A 61 -0.48 -9.86 1.56
C GLU A 61 -1.92 -9.74 1.07
N ARG A 62 -2.11 -9.13 -0.10
CA ARG A 62 -3.44 -8.95 -0.69
C ARG A 62 -3.44 -9.24 -2.18
N PRO A 63 -4.51 -9.87 -2.71
CA PRO A 63 -4.70 -9.96 -4.14
C PRO A 63 -5.04 -8.57 -4.70
N VAL A 64 -4.63 -8.31 -5.95
CA VAL A 64 -4.72 -6.96 -6.54
C VAL A 64 -6.16 -6.45 -6.67
N HIS A 65 -7.15 -7.33 -6.85
CA HIS A 65 -8.57 -6.96 -6.95
C HIS A 65 -9.18 -6.50 -5.62
N LYS A 66 -8.48 -6.66 -4.49
CA LYS A 66 -8.84 -6.11 -3.18
C LYS A 66 -8.14 -4.78 -2.90
N LEU A 67 -7.49 -4.19 -3.89
CA LEU A 67 -6.77 -2.92 -3.78
C LEU A 67 -7.27 -1.94 -4.84
N VAL A 68 -7.25 -0.66 -4.50
CA VAL A 68 -7.50 0.43 -5.44
C VAL A 68 -6.26 1.31 -5.49
N LEU A 69 -5.69 1.48 -6.68
CA LEU A 69 -4.51 2.32 -6.88
C LEU A 69 -4.88 3.79 -6.71
N LEU A 70 -4.25 4.47 -5.76
CA LEU A 70 -4.48 5.88 -5.47
C LEU A 70 -3.40 6.75 -6.12
N LEU A 71 -2.14 6.36 -5.96
CA LEU A 71 -0.99 7.05 -6.53
C LEU A 71 0.02 6.05 -7.06
N LYS A 72 0.45 6.25 -8.30
CA LYS A 72 1.59 5.53 -8.88
C LYS A 72 2.88 6.19 -8.42
N LEU A 73 3.91 5.40 -8.16
CA LEU A 73 5.25 5.96 -8.05
C LEU A 73 5.69 6.45 -9.44
N ASN A 74 5.82 7.77 -9.62
CA ASN A 74 6.39 8.31 -10.84
C ASN A 74 7.91 8.17 -10.78
N SER A 75 8.53 7.81 -11.90
CA SER A 75 9.99 7.70 -12.01
C SER A 75 10.70 9.06 -11.86
N GLU A 76 9.98 10.17 -12.01
CA GLU A 76 10.54 11.54 -11.97
C GLU A 76 10.65 12.11 -10.54
N ASP A 77 9.95 11.52 -9.56
CA ASP A 77 9.96 11.98 -8.16
C ASP A 77 11.24 11.58 -7.40
N THR A 78 12.19 10.89 -8.06
CA THR A 78 13.46 10.44 -7.45
C THR A 78 14.61 11.45 -7.63
N THR A 79 14.35 12.60 -8.25
CA THR A 79 15.39 13.59 -8.60
C THR A 79 15.12 14.93 -7.91
N ASN A 80 15.01 14.94 -6.57
CA ASN A 80 15.11 16.15 -5.74
C ASN A 80 15.30 15.71 -4.28
N ASP A 81 16.50 15.24 -3.95
CA ASP A 81 17.05 15.26 -2.59
C ASP A 81 18.59 15.31 -2.68
#